data_AF-A0A3C2CJB5-F1
#
_entry.id   AF-A0A3C2CJB5-F1
#
_cell.length_a   1.000
_cell.length_b   1.000
_cell.length_c   1.000
_cell.angle_alpha   90.00
_cell.angle_beta   90.00
_cell.angle_gamma   90.00
#
_symmetry.space_group_name_H-M   'P 1'
#
loop_
_entity.id
_entity.type
_entity.pdbx_description
1 polymer ?
#
loop_
_entity_poly.entity_id
_entity_poly.type
_entity_poly.pdbx_seq_one_letter_code
_entity_poly.pdbx_strand_id
1 'polypeptide(L)'
;MAESAPIANLIELSGGSFLMGNEQDAYPADGEGPVREVFLSSFSISSTAVTNAEFEAFVADTNYMTTAEQSEDGNPPWSFVFAGLLPDDFSPTRGVLGAEWWRQVEGADWLHPEGPGSEL
;
A
#
# COMPACT_ATOMS: atom_id res chain seq x y z
N MET A 1 -22.26 14.75 -20.49
CA MET A 1 -21.60 13.92 -19.45
C MET A 1 -20.18 13.75 -19.95
N ALA A 2 -19.22 14.50 -19.40
CA ALA A 2 -17.83 14.38 -19.83
C ALA A 2 -17.31 13.03 -19.35
N GLU A 3 -16.76 12.24 -20.26
CA GLU A 3 -15.99 11.04 -19.95
C GLU A 3 -14.85 11.46 -19.03
N SER A 4 -14.85 11.01 -17.77
CA SER A 4 -13.71 11.23 -16.88
C SER A 4 -12.51 10.54 -17.50
N ALA A 5 -11.39 11.25 -17.65
CA ALA A 5 -10.15 10.62 -18.08
C ALA A 5 -9.90 9.38 -17.20
N PRO A 6 -9.49 8.24 -17.78
CA PRO A 6 -9.26 7.03 -17.00
C PRO A 6 -8.23 7.32 -15.91
N ILE A 7 -8.60 7.00 -14.66
CA ILE A 7 -7.78 7.27 -13.47
C ILE A 7 -6.42 6.56 -13.57
N ALA A 8 -6.36 5.40 -14.24
CA ALA A 8 -5.14 4.61 -14.37
C ALA A 8 -4.65 4.51 -15.82
N ASN A 9 -3.35 4.75 -16.03
CA ASN A 9 -2.67 4.48 -17.30
C ASN A 9 -2.40 2.97 -17.44
N LEU A 10 -3.36 2.25 -18.01
CA LEU A 10 -3.26 0.81 -18.24
C LEU A 10 -2.51 0.49 -19.52
N ILE A 11 -1.57 -0.44 -19.44
CA ILE A 11 -0.91 -1.04 -20.59
C ILE A 11 -1.44 -2.44 -20.84
N GLU A 12 -1.69 -2.78 -22.10
CA GLU A 12 -2.12 -4.11 -22.53
C GLU A 12 -0.93 -5.05 -22.66
N LEU A 13 -1.02 -6.23 -22.04
CA LEU A 13 -0.06 -7.30 -22.15
C LEU A 13 -0.72 -8.49 -22.84
N SER A 14 -0.08 -9.03 -23.88
CA SER A 14 -0.64 -10.10 -24.71
C SER A 14 -0.86 -11.42 -23.98
N GLY A 15 -0.36 -11.58 -22.75
CA GLY A 15 -0.33 -12.86 -22.06
C GLY A 15 0.70 -13.82 -22.68
N GLY A 16 0.82 -15.00 -22.12
CA GLY A 16 1.78 -16.03 -22.51
C GLY A 16 2.28 -16.85 -21.33
N SER A 17 3.22 -17.75 -21.62
CA SER A 17 3.93 -18.52 -20.60
C SER A 17 5.19 -17.81 -20.14
N PHE A 18 5.47 -17.88 -18.85
CA PHE A 18 6.75 -17.46 -18.26
C PHE A 18 7.12 -18.35 -17.08
N LEU A 19 8.38 -18.27 -16.65
CA LEU A 19 8.84 -18.93 -15.43
C LEU A 19 8.62 -18.02 -14.23
N MET A 20 7.74 -18.42 -13.32
CA MET A 20 7.42 -17.69 -12.10
C MET A 20 8.11 -18.34 -10.89
N GLY A 21 8.64 -17.51 -10.01
CA GLY A 21 9.26 -17.92 -8.74
C GLY A 21 10.76 -17.68 -8.70
N ASN A 22 11.38 -18.08 -7.59
CA ASN A 22 12.80 -17.89 -7.33
C ASN A 22 13.41 -19.16 -6.70
N GLU A 23 14.64 -19.51 -7.09
CA GLU A 23 15.40 -20.66 -6.55
C GLU A 23 16.66 -20.22 -5.78
N GLN A 24 16.93 -18.91 -5.68
CA GLN A 24 18.18 -18.37 -5.14
C GLN A 24 17.89 -17.44 -3.95
N ASP A 25 18.67 -17.56 -2.88
CA ASP A 25 18.67 -16.63 -1.75
C ASP A 25 17.28 -16.28 -1.20
N ALA A 26 16.39 -17.27 -1.10
CA ALA A 26 15.02 -17.08 -0.61
C ALA A 26 14.89 -17.40 0.88
N TYR A 27 14.03 -16.65 1.59
CA TYR A 27 13.58 -17.04 2.92
C TYR A 27 12.59 -18.22 2.79
N PRO A 28 12.84 -19.39 3.43
CA PRO A 28 11.99 -20.57 3.22
C PRO A 28 10.52 -20.37 3.58
N ALA A 29 10.23 -19.46 4.50
CA ALA A 29 8.86 -19.16 4.93
C ALA A 29 8.04 -18.38 3.88
N ASP A 30 8.70 -17.68 2.95
CA ASP A 30 8.05 -16.78 2.00
C ASP A 30 7.50 -17.52 0.77
N GLY A 31 7.93 -18.78 0.55
CA GLY A 31 7.39 -19.64 -0.51
C GLY A 31 7.64 -19.10 -1.92
N GLU A 32 8.74 -18.39 -2.14
CA GLU A 32 9.06 -17.78 -3.45
C GLU A 32 9.29 -18.81 -4.57
N GLY A 33 9.77 -19.99 -4.21
CA GLY A 33 9.99 -21.11 -5.12
C GLY A 33 8.90 -22.20 -5.05
N PRO A 34 9.07 -23.30 -5.79
CA PRO A 34 10.04 -23.45 -6.86
C PRO A 34 9.65 -22.61 -8.08
N VAL A 35 10.61 -22.41 -8.98
CA VAL A 35 10.36 -21.88 -10.31
C VAL A 35 9.45 -22.85 -11.07
N ARG A 36 8.36 -22.33 -11.62
CA ARG A 36 7.34 -23.08 -12.34
C ARG A 36 6.84 -22.31 -13.55
N GLU A 37 6.49 -23.03 -14.61
CA GLU A 37 5.84 -22.41 -15.77
C GLU A 37 4.41 -22.00 -15.42
N VAL A 38 4.08 -20.74 -15.68
CA VAL A 38 2.74 -20.17 -15.50
C VAL A 38 2.29 -19.58 -16.83
N PHE A 39 1.08 -19.94 -17.25
CA PHE A 39 0.40 -19.30 -18.38
C PHE A 39 -0.61 -18.29 -17.87
N LEU A 40 -0.57 -17.08 -18.42
CA LEU A 40 -1.58 -16.04 -18.20
C LEU A 40 -2.24 -15.67 -19.53
N SER A 41 -3.56 -15.55 -19.52
CA SER A 41 -4.30 -14.89 -20.60
C SER A 41 -3.88 -13.42 -20.72
N SER A 42 -4.19 -12.77 -21.84
CA SER A 42 -3.96 -11.33 -22.00
C SER A 42 -4.68 -10.53 -20.91
N PHE A 43 -4.04 -9.47 -20.42
CA PHE A 43 -4.55 -8.60 -19.37
C PHE A 43 -3.92 -7.21 -19.47
N SER A 44 -4.57 -6.23 -18.85
CA SER A 44 -4.03 -4.87 -18.70
C SER A 44 -3.53 -4.65 -17.27
N ILE A 45 -2.49 -3.84 -17.12
CA ILE A 45 -1.94 -3.47 -15.80
C ILE A 45 -1.51 -2.01 -15.81
N SER A 46 -1.64 -1.31 -14.67
CA SER A 46 -1.15 0.06 -14.53
C SER A 46 0.37 0.12 -14.70
N SER A 47 0.87 1.11 -15.44
CA SER A 47 2.31 1.32 -15.61
C SER A 47 3.02 1.84 -14.35
N THR A 48 2.26 2.37 -13.40
CA THR A 48 2.70 2.89 -12.10
C THR A 48 1.82 2.31 -11.00
N ALA A 49 2.31 2.36 -9.75
CA ALA A 49 1.43 2.24 -8.60
C ALA A 49 0.41 3.41 -8.60
N VAL A 50 -0.72 3.22 -7.91
CA VAL A 50 -1.70 4.29 -7.71
C VAL A 50 -1.02 5.43 -6.95
N THR A 51 -1.12 6.63 -7.50
CA THR A 51 -0.54 7.85 -6.92
C THR A 51 -1.49 8.51 -5.92
N ASN A 52 -0.95 9.40 -5.09
CA ASN A 52 -1.75 10.20 -4.17
C ASN A 52 -2.84 11.01 -4.88
N ALA A 53 -2.54 11.60 -6.05
CA ALA A 53 -3.52 12.38 -6.82
C ALA A 53 -4.64 11.50 -7.41
N GLU A 54 -4.32 10.28 -7.85
CA GLU A 54 -5.32 9.33 -8.34
C GLU A 54 -6.22 8.83 -7.19
N PHE A 55 -5.63 8.57 -6.02
CA PHE A 55 -6.39 8.15 -4.84
C PHE A 55 -7.24 9.28 -4.28
N GLU A 56 -6.74 10.52 -4.25
CA GLU A 56 -7.49 11.71 -3.86
C GLU A 56 -8.71 11.92 -4.78
N ALA A 57 -8.54 11.78 -6.10
CA ALA A 57 -9.65 11.86 -7.03
C ALA A 57 -10.72 10.77 -6.75
N PHE A 58 -10.29 9.55 -6.47
CA PHE A 58 -11.20 8.47 -6.07
C PHE A 58 -11.95 8.80 -4.77
N VAL A 59 -11.27 9.32 -3.74
CA VAL A 59 -11.90 9.72 -2.48
C VAL A 59 -12.89 10.86 -2.70
N ALA A 60 -12.54 11.86 -3.51
CA ALA A 60 -13.43 12.98 -3.84
C ALA A 60 -14.71 12.54 -4.55
N ASP A 61 -14.61 11.57 -5.45
CA ASP A 61 -15.76 11.06 -6.22
C ASP A 61 -16.68 10.14 -5.41
N THR A 62 -16.14 9.44 -4.40
CA THR A 62 -16.86 8.37 -3.70
C THR A 62 -17.13 8.66 -2.23
N ASN A 63 -16.47 9.65 -1.64
CA ASN A 63 -16.38 9.86 -0.19
C ASN A 63 -15.89 8.61 0.55
N TYR A 64 -14.98 7.84 -0.06
CA TYR A 64 -14.42 6.64 0.56
C TYR A 64 -13.58 7.00 1.79
N MET A 65 -13.75 6.21 2.85
CA MET A 65 -12.96 6.29 4.08
C MET A 65 -12.16 4.99 4.20
N THR A 66 -10.84 5.10 4.24
CA THR A 66 -9.93 3.95 4.34
C THR A 66 -10.08 3.22 5.67
N THR A 67 -9.51 2.03 5.77
CA THR A 67 -9.44 1.30 7.05
C THR A 67 -8.59 2.02 8.08
N ALA A 68 -7.56 2.77 7.66
CA ALA A 68 -6.70 3.55 8.57
C ALA A 68 -7.43 4.75 9.21
N GLU A 69 -8.43 5.30 8.51
CA GLU A 69 -9.30 6.39 9.00
C GLU A 69 -10.47 5.89 9.86
N GLN A 70 -10.73 4.57 9.88
CA GLN A 70 -11.83 3.98 10.63
C GLN A 70 -11.42 3.65 12.07
N SER A 71 -12.31 3.92 13.02
CA SER A 71 -12.21 3.37 14.37
C SER A 71 -12.64 1.90 14.40
N GLU A 72 -11.79 1.04 14.95
CA GLU A 72 -12.08 -0.39 15.11
C GLU A 72 -11.95 -0.81 16.57
N ASP A 73 -12.94 -1.55 17.08
CA ASP A 73 -12.99 -2.08 18.45
C ASP A 73 -12.73 -1.05 19.56
N GLY A 74 -13.19 0.19 19.36
CA GLY A 74 -13.03 1.29 20.32
C GLY A 74 -11.64 1.91 20.33
N ASN A 75 -10.75 1.53 19.41
CA ASN A 75 -9.46 2.18 19.21
C ASN A 75 -9.60 3.38 18.26
N PRO A 76 -8.84 4.46 18.49
CA PRO A 76 -8.77 5.57 17.54
C PRO A 76 -8.19 5.11 16.19
N PRO A 77 -8.50 5.80 15.07
CA PRO A 77 -7.91 5.51 13.77
C PRO A 77 -6.37 5.58 13.80
N TRP A 78 -5.70 4.69 13.08
CA TRP A 78 -4.24 4.59 13.09
C TRP A 78 -3.70 3.81 11.88
N SER A 79 -2.41 4.02 11.60
CA SER A 79 -1.63 3.19 10.67
C SER A 79 -0.20 2.99 11.18
N PHE A 80 0.56 2.14 10.51
CA PHE A 80 1.97 1.92 10.82
C PHE A 80 2.85 2.97 10.14
N VAL A 81 3.70 3.64 10.92
CA VAL A 81 4.72 4.57 10.44
C VAL A 81 6.10 4.02 10.76
N PHE A 82 7.05 4.16 9.82
CA PHE A 82 8.43 3.77 10.06
C PHE A 82 9.09 4.72 11.06
N ALA A 83 9.74 4.19 12.09
CA ALA A 83 10.32 4.98 13.17
C ALA A 83 11.32 6.03 12.69
N GLY A 84 12.07 5.76 11.61
CA GLY A 84 13.02 6.72 11.05
C GLY A 84 12.40 7.93 10.33
N LEU A 85 11.08 7.96 10.16
CA LEU A 85 10.34 9.12 9.65
C LEU A 85 9.77 9.99 10.78
N LEU A 86 9.72 9.48 12.00
CA LEU A 86 9.17 10.20 13.13
C LEU A 86 10.22 11.15 13.74
N PRO A 87 9.83 12.35 14.19
CA PRO A 87 10.68 13.23 14.98
C PRO A 87 11.25 12.52 16.23
N ASP A 88 12.46 12.91 16.65
CA ASP A 88 13.11 12.35 17.85
C ASP A 88 12.29 12.58 19.14
N ASP A 89 11.47 13.63 19.17
CA ASP A 89 10.58 14.00 20.27
C ASP A 89 9.14 13.51 20.10
N PHE A 90 8.88 12.63 19.12
CA PHE A 90 7.55 12.06 18.90
C PHE A 90 7.10 11.25 20.13
N SER A 91 5.81 11.36 20.45
CA SER A 91 5.23 10.67 21.61
C SER A 91 5.47 9.15 21.56
N PRO A 92 5.67 8.48 22.71
CA PRO A 92 5.86 7.03 22.72
C PRO A 92 4.70 6.29 22.06
N THR A 93 5.04 5.43 21.10
CA THR A 93 4.11 4.60 20.32
C THR A 93 4.26 3.12 20.69
N ARG A 94 3.32 2.27 20.25
CA ARG A 94 3.50 0.80 20.31
C ARG A 94 4.29 0.33 19.09
N GLY A 95 5.18 -0.64 19.27
CA GLY A 95 5.95 -1.26 18.19
C GLY A 95 5.52 -2.70 17.92
N VAL A 96 5.71 -3.16 16.69
CA VAL A 96 5.47 -4.57 16.33
C VAL A 96 6.60 -5.44 16.91
N LEU A 97 6.25 -6.53 17.61
CA LEU A 97 7.24 -7.46 18.15
C LEU A 97 8.02 -8.13 17.01
N GLY A 98 9.36 -8.02 17.04
CA GLY A 98 10.23 -8.52 15.97
C GLY A 98 10.35 -7.60 14.75
N ALA A 99 9.67 -6.45 14.77
CA ALA A 99 9.80 -5.38 13.79
C ALA A 99 9.56 -4.02 14.46
N GLU A 100 10.30 -3.75 15.55
CA GLU A 100 10.03 -2.64 16.48
C GLU A 100 10.16 -1.25 15.84
N TRP A 101 10.76 -1.18 14.65
CA TRP A 101 10.84 0.00 13.79
C TRP A 101 9.50 0.37 13.13
N TRP A 102 8.48 -0.49 13.16
CA TRP A 102 7.12 -0.14 12.76
C TRP A 102 6.31 0.31 13.96
N ARG A 103 5.81 1.55 13.91
CA ARG A 103 5.17 2.25 15.02
C ARG A 103 3.69 2.42 14.75
N GLN A 104 2.84 2.01 15.68
CA GLN A 104 1.40 2.31 15.64
C GLN A 104 1.22 3.80 15.96
N VAL A 105 0.83 4.60 14.96
CA VAL A 105 0.61 6.04 15.09
C VAL A 105 -0.87 6.37 14.88
N GLU A 106 -1.50 6.91 15.92
CA GLU A 106 -2.89 7.38 15.86
C GLU A 106 -3.00 8.58 14.91
N GLY A 107 -3.99 8.56 14.02
CA GLY A 107 -4.20 9.59 13.00
C GLY A 107 -3.23 9.53 11.82
N ALA A 108 -2.45 8.45 11.67
CA ALA A 108 -1.72 8.19 10.43
C ALA A 108 -2.62 7.50 9.40
N ASP A 109 -2.66 8.03 8.18
CA ASP A 109 -3.44 7.53 7.07
C ASP A 109 -2.77 7.89 5.72
N TRP A 110 -3.52 7.80 4.62
CA TRP A 110 -2.98 8.08 3.29
C TRP A 110 -2.68 9.57 3.06
N LEU A 111 -3.41 10.48 3.71
CA LEU A 111 -3.25 11.94 3.59
C LEU A 111 -2.27 12.48 4.65
N HIS A 112 -2.14 11.79 5.77
CA HIS A 112 -1.24 12.08 6.88
C HIS A 112 -0.26 10.90 7.10
N PRO A 113 0.71 10.67 6.19
CA PRO A 113 1.51 9.45 6.16
C PRO A 113 2.43 9.25 7.38
N GLU A 114 2.86 10.32 8.06
CA GLU A 114 3.61 10.24 9.33
C GLU A 114 2.73 10.52 10.57
N GLY A 115 1.41 10.65 10.38
CA GLY A 115 0.45 10.99 11.42
C GLY A 115 0.16 12.50 11.55
N PRO A 116 -0.44 12.92 12.66
CA PRO A 116 -0.92 14.29 12.85
C PRO A 116 0.19 15.32 12.61
N GLY A 117 -0.01 16.22 11.64
CA GLY A 117 0.94 17.27 11.28
C GLY A 117 1.82 16.95 10.06
N SER A 118 1.73 15.73 9.51
CA SER A 118 2.16 15.46 8.13
C SER A 118 1.00 15.70 7.16
N GLU A 119 1.31 16.11 5.94
CA GLU A 119 0.34 16.26 4.84
C GLU A 119 1.04 15.90 3.52
N LEU A 120 0.26 15.55 2.50
CA LEU A 120 0.74 15.31 1.13
C LEU A 120 0.89 16.57 0.28
#